data_AF-A0A1R1MEE8-F1
#
_entry.id   AF-A0A1R1MEE8-F1
#
_cell.length_a   1.000
_cell.length_b   1.000
_cell.length_c   1.000
_cell.angle_alpha   90.00
_cell.angle_beta   90.00
_cell.angle_gamma   90.00
#
_symmetry.space_group_name_H-M   'P 1'
#
loop_
_entity.id
_entity.type
_entity.pdbx_description
1 polymer ?
#
loop_
_entity_poly.entity_id
_entity_poly.type
_entity_poly.pdbx_seq_one_letter_code
_entity_poly.pdbx_strand_id
1 'polypeptide(L)'
;MNTEIDHGLSAQETEQILQAMNSERANDLLLYAQVYGKQSGAKSASLVGLHEDSMELELEFLYSTPKRLSIRFSEPIKDVKDALLHFDQLAQKAHAILGHTDNEPLGRTVYNMLPEWMKH
;
A
#
# COMPACT_ATOMS: atom_id res chain seq x y z
N MET A 1 -1.11 20.63 -29.92
CA MET A 1 -1.47 20.29 -28.53
C MET A 1 -1.29 18.80 -28.39
N ASN A 2 -0.09 18.37 -28.02
CA ASN A 2 0.20 16.97 -27.73
C ASN A 2 0.34 16.89 -26.21
N THR A 3 -0.70 16.39 -25.56
CA THR A 3 -0.57 15.79 -24.24
C THR A 3 -1.24 14.45 -24.38
N GLU A 4 -0.41 13.48 -24.75
CA GLU A 4 -0.67 12.06 -24.55
C GLU A 4 -1.36 11.91 -23.20
N ILE A 5 -2.58 11.35 -23.21
CA ILE A 5 -3.25 10.92 -21.99
C ILE A 5 -2.42 9.74 -21.51
N ASP A 6 -1.40 10.07 -20.73
CA ASP A 6 -0.59 9.16 -19.95
C ASP A 6 -1.56 8.30 -19.15
N HIS A 7 -1.60 7.00 -19.45
CA HIS A 7 -2.46 6.04 -18.77
C HIS A 7 -1.90 5.81 -17.36
N GLY A 8 -2.16 6.76 -16.46
CA GLY A 8 -1.67 6.76 -15.10
C GLY A 8 -2.54 7.61 -14.17
N LEU A 9 -2.43 7.36 -12.87
CA LEU A 9 -3.14 8.10 -11.82
C LEU A 9 -2.85 9.61 -11.92
N SER A 10 -3.91 10.43 -11.92
CA SER A 10 -3.75 11.89 -11.87
C SER A 10 -3.12 12.32 -10.55
N ALA A 11 -2.43 13.46 -10.52
CA ALA A 11 -1.82 13.98 -9.29
C ALA A 11 -2.82 14.07 -8.12
N GLN A 12 -4.05 14.52 -8.39
CA GLN A 12 -5.12 14.59 -7.37
C GLN A 12 -5.55 13.22 -6.85
N GLU A 13 -5.62 12.22 -7.72
CA GLU A 13 -6.00 10.85 -7.37
C GLU A 13 -4.91 10.21 -6.51
N THR A 14 -3.65 10.40 -6.90
CA THR A 14 -2.47 9.98 -6.14
C THR A 14 -2.47 10.60 -4.74
N GLU A 15 -2.71 11.91 -4.62
CA GLU A 15 -2.77 12.57 -3.31
C GLU A 15 -3.89 12.01 -2.41
N GLN A 16 -5.07 11.73 -2.97
CA GLN A 16 -6.17 11.12 -2.21
C GLN A 16 -5.82 9.72 -1.71
N ILE A 17 -5.19 8.89 -2.56
CA ILE A 17 -4.73 7.56 -2.18
C ILE A 17 -3.66 7.66 -1.09
N LEU A 18 -2.70 8.57 -1.24
CA LEU A 18 -1.65 8.79 -0.25
C LEU A 18 -2.25 9.15 1.11
N GLN A 19 -3.22 10.07 1.13
CA GLN A 19 -3.88 10.48 2.37
C GLN A 19 -4.66 9.32 3.01
N ALA A 20 -5.45 8.56 2.23
CA ALA A 20 -6.20 7.42 2.72
C ALA A 20 -5.27 6.32 3.27
N MET A 21 -4.21 5.99 2.55
CA MET A 21 -3.24 4.98 2.97
C MET A 21 -2.51 5.38 4.25
N ASN A 22 -2.06 6.63 4.35
CA ASN A 22 -1.36 7.11 5.55
C ASN A 22 -2.29 7.28 6.77
N SER A 23 -3.57 7.61 6.56
CA SER A 23 -4.50 7.86 7.67
C SER A 23 -5.19 6.59 8.16
N GLU A 24 -5.61 5.71 7.26
CA GLU A 24 -6.43 4.54 7.59
C GLU A 24 -5.62 3.24 7.57
N ARG A 25 -4.51 3.21 6.82
CA ARG A 25 -3.76 1.98 6.51
C ARG A 25 -2.26 2.08 6.82
N ALA A 26 -1.84 2.96 7.73
CA ALA A 26 -0.43 3.12 8.12
C ALA A 26 0.20 1.80 8.61
N ASN A 27 -0.58 0.94 9.28
CA ASN A 27 -0.12 -0.38 9.71
C ASN A 27 0.13 -1.33 8.53
N ASP A 28 -0.67 -1.25 7.46
CA ASP A 28 -0.42 -2.04 6.25
C ASP A 28 0.86 -1.58 5.54
N LEU A 29 1.16 -0.28 5.56
CA LEU A 29 2.42 0.23 5.00
C LEU A 29 3.65 -0.31 5.73
N LEU A 30 3.57 -0.42 7.07
CA LEU A 30 4.59 -1.08 7.88
C LEU A 30 4.74 -2.57 7.53
N LEU A 31 3.60 -3.25 7.36
CA LEU A 31 3.57 -4.64 6.94
C LEU A 31 4.24 -4.83 5.57
N TYR A 32 3.97 -3.94 4.61
CA TYR A 32 4.61 -3.99 3.29
C TYR A 32 6.12 -3.78 3.37
N ALA A 33 6.56 -2.83 4.18
CA ALA A 33 7.98 -2.58 4.41
C ALA A 33 8.70 -3.79 5.00
N GLN A 34 8.05 -4.49 5.92
CA GLN A 34 8.59 -5.69 6.55
C GLN A 34 8.65 -6.88 5.57
N VAL A 35 7.55 -7.15 4.86
CA VAL A 35 7.44 -8.34 4.00
C VAL A 35 8.14 -8.15 2.66
N TYR A 36 7.85 -7.06 1.95
CA TYR A 36 8.39 -6.81 0.60
C TYR A 36 9.71 -6.06 0.64
N GLY A 37 9.86 -5.12 1.57
CA GLY A 37 11.10 -4.37 1.77
C GLY A 37 12.18 -5.09 2.56
N LYS A 38 11.83 -6.20 3.24
CA LYS A 38 12.68 -6.88 4.23
C LYS A 38 13.25 -5.93 5.29
N GLN A 39 12.55 -4.82 5.56
CA GLN A 39 12.92 -3.82 6.54
C GLN A 39 12.15 -4.07 7.84
N SER A 40 12.68 -4.95 8.68
CA SER A 40 12.16 -5.16 10.04
C SER A 40 12.66 -4.07 10.99
N GLY A 41 11.82 -3.69 11.97
CA GLY A 41 12.20 -2.74 13.03
C GLY A 41 11.86 -1.28 12.75
N ALA A 42 11.15 -0.98 11.65
CA ALA A 42 10.54 0.33 11.45
C ALA A 42 9.45 0.55 12.50
N LYS A 43 9.42 1.74 13.11
CA LYS A 43 8.39 2.18 14.05
C LYS A 43 7.13 2.62 13.31
N SER A 44 7.32 3.30 12.18
CA SER A 44 6.23 3.85 11.36
C SER A 44 6.63 3.81 9.88
N ALA A 45 5.64 3.74 9.00
CA ALA A 45 5.83 3.78 7.56
C ALA A 45 4.79 4.72 6.96
N SER A 46 5.24 5.57 6.04
CA SER A 46 4.43 6.56 5.37
C SER A 46 4.58 6.42 3.86
N LEU A 47 3.47 6.42 3.13
CA LEU A 47 3.47 6.43 1.67
C LEU A 47 3.77 7.85 1.20
N VAL A 48 4.91 8.04 0.55
CA VAL A 48 5.40 9.35 0.08
C VAL A 48 5.35 9.50 -1.44
N GLY A 49 5.19 8.39 -2.16
CA GLY A 49 5.06 8.39 -3.62
C GLY A 49 4.31 7.17 -4.11
N LEU A 50 3.54 7.34 -5.18
CA LEU A 50 2.85 6.27 -5.87
C LEU A 50 2.98 6.52 -7.37
N HIS A 51 3.44 5.49 -8.08
CA HIS A 51 3.63 5.42 -9.52
C HIS A 51 2.89 4.20 -10.05
N GLU A 52 2.72 4.12 -11.37
CA GLU A 52 2.03 2.99 -12.02
C GLU A 52 2.62 1.62 -11.63
N ASP A 53 3.96 1.49 -11.58
CA ASP A 53 4.65 0.22 -11.33
C ASP A 53 5.24 0.13 -9.92
N SER A 54 5.15 1.18 -9.10
CA SER A 54 5.80 1.15 -7.78
C SER A 54 5.21 2.12 -6.78
N MET A 55 5.45 1.83 -5.50
CA MET A 55 5.22 2.75 -4.40
C MET A 55 6.51 3.08 -3.67
N GLU A 56 6.57 4.30 -3.13
CA GLU A 56 7.66 4.79 -2.30
C GLU A 56 7.17 4.98 -0.87
N LEU A 57 7.77 4.23 0.04
CA LEU A 57 7.53 4.32 1.47
C LEU A 57 8.70 5.02 2.15
N GLU A 58 8.41 5.89 3.10
CA GLU A 58 9.36 6.43 4.05
C GLU A 58 9.17 5.73 5.40
N LEU A 59 10.24 5.09 5.87
CA LEU A 59 10.26 4.29 7.09
C LEU A 59 10.99 5.05 8.18
N GLU A 60 10.31 5.24 9.31
CA GLU A 60 10.89 5.85 10.50
C GLU A 60 11.35 4.77 11.47
N PHE A 61 12.60 4.86 11.92
CA PHE A 61 13.21 3.94 12.87
C PHE A 61 13.51 4.65 14.18
N LEU A 62 13.44 3.94 15.30
CA LEU A 62 13.78 4.51 16.60
C LEU A 62 15.31 4.80 16.64
N TYR A 63 15.68 6.06 16.86
CA TYR A 63 17.09 6.52 16.90
C TYR A 63 17.88 6.36 15.58
N SER A 64 17.21 6.30 14.44
CA SER A 64 17.86 6.25 13.13
C SER A 64 17.21 7.20 12.15
N THR A 65 17.94 7.57 11.09
CA THR A 65 17.40 8.42 10.04
C THR A 65 16.28 7.70 9.28
N PRO A 66 15.27 8.46 8.81
CA PRO A 66 14.23 7.88 7.98
C PRO A 66 14.85 7.29 6.71
N LYS A 67 14.35 6.13 6.29
CA LYS A 67 14.81 5.45 5.07
C LYS A 67 13.68 5.41 4.06
N ARG A 68 14.00 5.69 2.80
CA ARG A 68 13.07 5.46 1.70
C ARG A 68 13.23 4.05 1.15
N LEU A 69 12.10 3.43 0.88
CA LEU A 69 11.97 2.11 0.31
C LEU A 69 11.03 2.20 -0.89
N SER A 70 11.49 1.75 -2.05
CA SER A 70 10.63 1.58 -3.22
C SER A 70 10.23 0.12 -3.34
N ILE A 71 8.93 -0.15 -3.45
CA ILE A 71 8.35 -1.47 -3.67
C ILE A 71 7.71 -1.46 -5.04
N ARG A 72 8.19 -2.32 -5.94
CA ARG A 72 7.59 -2.50 -7.27
C ARG A 72 6.39 -3.43 -7.20
N PHE A 73 5.37 -3.07 -7.95
CA PHE A 73 4.22 -3.92 -8.22
C PHE A 73 4.57 -4.97 -9.26
N SER A 74 3.83 -6.06 -9.27
CA SER A 74 3.99 -7.10 -10.29
C SER A 74 3.24 -6.77 -11.58
N GLU A 75 2.24 -5.89 -11.48
CA GLU A 75 1.43 -5.40 -12.59
C GLU A 75 1.21 -3.89 -12.40
N PRO A 76 1.15 -3.11 -13.48
CA PRO A 76 0.98 -1.67 -13.40
C PRO A 76 -0.45 -1.30 -13.01
N ILE A 77 -0.57 -0.33 -12.10
CA ILE A 77 -1.82 0.26 -11.65
C ILE A 77 -2.39 1.12 -12.77
N LYS A 78 -3.63 0.83 -13.18
CA LYS A 78 -4.29 1.54 -14.28
C LYS A 78 -5.16 2.70 -13.81
N ASP A 79 -5.75 2.59 -12.62
CA ASP A 79 -6.71 3.54 -12.06
C ASP A 79 -6.83 3.40 -10.54
N VAL A 80 -7.54 4.32 -9.89
CA VAL A 80 -7.68 4.36 -8.42
C VAL A 80 -8.28 3.08 -7.85
N LYS A 81 -9.27 2.50 -8.53
CA LYS A 81 -9.92 1.27 -8.06
C LYS A 81 -8.95 0.10 -8.12
N ASP A 82 -8.21 0.01 -9.22
CA ASP A 82 -7.13 -0.94 -9.40
C ASP A 82 -6.05 -0.78 -8.34
N ALA A 83 -5.65 0.46 -8.00
CA ALA A 83 -4.68 0.75 -6.94
C ALA A 83 -5.13 0.19 -5.59
N LEU A 84 -6.38 0.46 -5.19
CA LEU A 84 -6.94 -0.02 -3.94
C LEU A 84 -7.03 -1.55 -3.89
N LEU A 85 -7.41 -2.18 -5.01
CA LEU A 85 -7.40 -3.63 -5.14
C LEU A 85 -5.98 -4.19 -5.01
N HIS A 86 -5.00 -3.56 -5.65
CA HIS A 86 -3.59 -3.91 -5.54
C HIS A 86 -3.10 -3.86 -4.10
N PHE A 87 -3.42 -2.79 -3.36
CA PHE A 87 -3.07 -2.70 -1.94
C PHE A 87 -3.76 -3.78 -1.10
N ASP A 88 -5.04 -4.05 -1.34
CA ASP A 88 -5.75 -5.12 -0.62
C ASP A 88 -5.12 -6.49 -0.87
N GLN A 89 -4.78 -6.81 -2.12
CA GLN A 89 -4.07 -8.03 -2.46
C GLN A 89 -2.67 -8.10 -1.84
N LEU A 90 -1.93 -6.98 -1.77
CA LEU A 90 -0.63 -6.91 -1.12
C LEU A 90 -0.75 -7.16 0.38
N ALA A 91 -1.76 -6.60 1.05
CA ALA A 91 -2.04 -6.85 2.47
C ALA A 91 -2.40 -8.30 2.71
N GLN A 92 -3.30 -8.87 1.92
CA GLN A 92 -3.65 -10.29 2.03
C GLN A 92 -2.43 -11.20 1.85
N LYS A 93 -1.61 -10.97 0.83
CA LYS A 93 -0.38 -11.74 0.60
C LYS A 93 0.63 -11.55 1.74
N ALA A 94 0.81 -10.33 2.23
CA ALA A 94 1.74 -10.05 3.32
C ALA A 94 1.28 -10.69 4.65
N HIS A 95 -0.03 -10.63 4.93
CA HIS A 95 -0.64 -11.36 6.04
C HIS A 95 -0.53 -12.86 5.88
N ALA A 96 -0.67 -13.42 4.67
CA ALA A 96 -0.43 -14.84 4.44
C ALA A 96 1.05 -15.19 4.73
N ILE A 97 2.00 -14.38 4.27
CA ILE A 97 3.43 -14.61 4.49
C ILE A 97 3.78 -14.57 5.98
N LEU A 98 3.28 -13.57 6.74
CA LEU A 98 3.53 -13.48 8.17
C LEU A 98 2.69 -14.48 8.99
N GLY A 99 1.45 -14.71 8.60
CA GLY A 99 0.52 -15.65 9.23
C GLY A 99 0.93 -17.11 9.03
N HIS A 100 1.61 -17.46 7.94
CA HIS A 100 2.22 -18.79 7.80
C HIS A 100 3.38 -19.04 8.78
N THR A 101 3.83 -18.04 9.53
CA THR A 101 4.86 -18.21 10.57
C THR A 101 4.26 -18.66 11.92
N ASP A 102 2.93 -18.64 12.09
CA ASP A 102 2.24 -19.15 13.28
C ASP A 102 0.97 -19.92 12.87
N ASN A 103 0.93 -21.22 13.15
CA ASN A 103 -0.07 -22.18 12.66
C ASN A 103 -1.56 -21.74 12.71
N GLU A 104 -2.32 -22.20 11.69
CA GLU A 104 -3.77 -22.51 11.62
C GLU A 104 -4.76 -21.63 10.78
N PRO A 105 -5.81 -22.24 10.18
CA PRO A 105 -6.59 -21.68 9.06
C PRO A 105 -7.88 -20.97 9.50
N LEU A 106 -8.01 -19.68 9.18
CA LEU A 106 -9.26 -18.92 9.26
C LEU A 106 -9.31 -18.00 8.02
N GLY A 107 -10.23 -18.07 7.07
CA GLY A 107 -11.63 -18.48 7.18
C GLY A 107 -12.44 -17.36 7.83
N ARG A 108 -12.85 -16.33 7.04
CA ARG A 108 -13.55 -15.08 7.39
C ARG A 108 -12.59 -13.96 7.80
N THR A 109 -12.49 -12.83 7.10
CA THR A 109 -13.57 -11.84 6.92
C THR A 109 -13.24 -10.94 5.72
N VAL A 110 -13.58 -11.36 4.50
CA VAL A 110 -13.64 -10.46 3.33
C VAL A 110 -15.06 -9.90 3.31
N TYR A 111 -15.23 -8.61 3.05
CA TYR A 111 -16.45 -7.79 3.17
C TYR A 111 -16.71 -7.17 4.55
N ASN A 112 -16.00 -6.08 4.89
CA ASN A 112 -16.71 -4.92 5.46
C ASN A 112 -15.97 -3.56 5.43
N MET A 113 -14.93 -3.36 4.63
CA MET A 113 -14.17 -2.09 4.61
C MET A 113 -14.33 -1.34 3.27
N LEU A 114 -15.56 -1.19 2.80
CA LEU A 114 -15.87 -0.13 1.83
C LEU A 114 -16.21 1.14 2.62
N PRO A 115 -15.56 2.27 2.34
CA PRO A 115 -15.87 3.52 3.01
C PRO A 115 -17.30 3.96 2.68
N GLU A 116 -17.97 4.58 3.66
CA GLU A 116 -19.43 4.79 3.63
C GLU A 116 -19.93 5.65 2.46
N TRP A 117 -19.05 6.42 1.82
CA TRP A 117 -19.37 7.28 0.69
C TRP A 117 -19.59 6.55 -0.65
N MET A 118 -19.30 5.24 -0.73
CA MET A 118 -19.59 4.41 -1.92
C MET A 118 -20.93 3.64 -1.86
N LYS A 119 -21.76 3.86 -0.83
CA LYS A 119 -23.04 3.14 -0.64
C LYS A 119 -24.26 3.79 -1.32
N HIS A 120 -24.07 4.75 -2.23
CA HIS A 120 -25.16 5.48 -2.91
C HIS A 120 -25.24 5.18 -4.40
#